data_AF-A0A9D1HWQ2-F1
#
_entry.id   AF-A0A9D1HWQ2-F1
#
_cell.length_a   1.000
_cell.length_b   1.000
_cell.length_c   1.000
_cell.angle_alpha   90.00
_cell.angle_beta   90.00
_cell.angle_gamma   90.00
#
_symmetry.space_group_name_H-M   'P 1'
#
loop_
_entity.id
_entity.type
_entity.pdbx_description
1 polymer ?
#
loop_
_entity_poly.entity_id
_entity_poly.type
_entity_poly.pdbx_seq_one_letter_code
_entity_poly.pdbx_strand_id
1 'polypeptide(L)'
;MNYDINEYIEKAKEMPNTSDGGSAAYHFDDVVLVKYEMLTKYGFAREKEEMIAEEANKKRNKGVRTPAHLAIKRVEKGENNICWVLQERAPGVSFANYSSRNNETKVQLERQSRLLQAPDSHYEQCVRDICELFHMGLELKDKNIYYDEDREKGGFTFIDLLFPDARPLDSNSITDVYGLCRNLFGISNMTVISSYHRQATQEEKDKSKEMTWTMKGRMFQAVEKVLPNFEQHRRWILRGCEQGELECFARHGIIVGDLNLTDEEYQQFDAMVEWIVDDSIERITSGANKFWQIGANEIRIRLQETCMNDAWKYHRENDLLPIDYEDDYEYDSAVKQKLESLVNEKFEQKLEEQAKLSNNSNILQAANDLAAQREMYRKRGW
;
A
#
# COMPACT_ATOMS: atom_id res chain seq x y z
N MET A 1 -4.36 33.15 -13.24
CA MET A 1 -2.96 33.61 -13.10
C MET A 1 -2.16 32.90 -14.19
N ASN A 2 -1.19 33.56 -14.84
CA ASN A 2 -0.31 32.89 -15.80
C ASN A 2 1.00 32.58 -15.09
N TYR A 3 1.28 31.30 -14.83
CA TYR A 3 2.49 30.88 -14.11
C TYR A 3 3.60 30.57 -15.13
N ASP A 4 4.69 31.34 -15.11
CA ASP A 4 5.89 31.07 -15.94
C ASP A 4 6.93 30.30 -15.12
N ILE A 5 7.11 29.01 -15.42
CA ILE A 5 8.07 28.15 -14.74
C ILE A 5 9.52 28.67 -14.81
N ASN A 6 9.89 29.43 -15.84
CA ASN A 6 11.24 30.00 -15.94
C ASN A 6 11.49 31.03 -14.85
N GLU A 7 10.50 31.87 -14.56
CA GLU A 7 10.58 32.87 -13.49
C GLU A 7 10.76 32.19 -12.13
N TYR A 8 9.98 31.13 -11.86
CA TYR A 8 10.10 30.37 -10.61
C TYR A 8 11.43 29.63 -10.47
N ILE A 9 11.99 29.10 -11.57
CA ILE A 9 13.33 28.49 -11.55
C ILE A 9 14.42 29.52 -11.20
N GLU A 10 14.32 30.74 -11.72
CA GLU A 10 15.27 31.80 -11.38
C GLU A 10 15.12 32.23 -9.92
N LYS A 11 13.90 32.46 -9.44
CA LYS A 11 13.63 32.77 -8.03
C LYS A 11 14.12 31.67 -7.08
N ALA A 12 14.00 30.41 -7.46
CA ALA A 12 14.42 29.27 -6.66
C ALA A 12 15.93 29.26 -6.34
N LYS A 13 16.77 29.97 -7.11
CA LYS A 13 18.22 30.06 -6.85
C LYS A 13 18.55 30.81 -5.56
N GLU A 14 17.66 31.68 -5.11
CA GLU A 14 17.82 32.50 -3.91
C GLU A 14 17.00 31.96 -2.73
N MET A 15 16.20 30.93 -2.96
CA MET A 15 15.31 30.34 -1.96
C MET A 15 15.98 29.19 -1.23
N PRO A 16 15.71 29.02 0.08
CA PRO A 16 16.12 27.83 0.79
C PRO A 16 15.36 26.61 0.26
N ASN A 17 16.06 25.49 0.10
CA ASN A 17 15.43 24.20 -0.13
C ASN A 17 14.64 23.80 1.14
N THR A 18 13.36 23.47 0.97
CA THR A 18 12.46 23.08 2.06
C THR A 18 12.30 21.57 2.22
N SER A 19 12.88 20.77 1.31
CA SER A 19 12.83 19.32 1.39
C SER A 19 13.69 18.79 2.54
N ASP A 20 13.11 17.95 3.39
CA ASP A 20 13.76 17.26 4.52
C ASP A 20 14.43 15.93 4.10
N GLY A 21 14.32 15.57 2.82
CA GLY A 21 14.94 14.39 2.22
C GLY A 21 14.32 14.04 0.86
N GLY A 22 15.16 13.93 -0.17
CA GLY A 22 14.75 13.61 -1.55
C GLY A 22 14.92 14.79 -2.51
N SER A 23 14.01 14.95 -3.46
CA SER A 23 14.03 16.03 -4.47
C SER A 23 13.95 17.41 -3.81
N ALA A 24 14.68 18.39 -4.35
CA ALA A 24 14.64 19.74 -3.80
C ALA A 24 13.28 20.40 -4.07
N ALA A 25 12.76 21.12 -3.08
CA ALA A 25 11.47 21.80 -3.13
C ALA A 25 11.61 23.26 -2.71
N TYR A 26 10.89 24.14 -3.40
CA TYR A 26 10.90 25.59 -3.18
C TYR A 26 9.46 26.10 -3.14
N HIS A 27 9.02 26.60 -2.00
CA HIS A 27 7.64 27.07 -1.82
C HIS A 27 7.53 28.57 -2.11
N PHE A 28 6.52 28.93 -2.89
CA PHE A 28 6.19 30.32 -3.24
C PHE A 28 4.70 30.51 -3.00
N ASP A 29 4.31 31.15 -1.89
CA ASP A 29 2.92 31.43 -1.54
C ASP A 29 1.93 30.27 -1.85
N ASP A 30 1.29 30.30 -3.01
CA ASP A 30 0.27 29.38 -3.54
C ASP A 30 0.80 28.19 -4.38
N VAL A 31 2.09 28.19 -4.75
CA VAL A 31 2.72 27.14 -5.57
C VAL A 31 3.98 26.58 -4.94
N VAL A 32 4.38 25.40 -5.38
CA VAL A 32 5.67 24.79 -5.05
C VAL A 32 6.36 24.34 -6.34
N LEU A 33 7.64 24.65 -6.43
CA LEU A 33 8.52 24.19 -7.49
C LEU A 33 9.36 23.03 -6.97
N VAL A 34 9.28 21.88 -7.64
CA VAL A 34 10.06 20.68 -7.30
C VAL A 34 11.09 20.42 -8.38
N LYS A 35 12.31 20.11 -7.96
CA LYS A 35 13.45 19.77 -8.84
C LYS A 35 13.81 18.31 -8.69
N TYR A 36 13.59 17.53 -9.74
CA TYR A 36 14.08 16.16 -9.87
C TYR A 36 15.35 16.16 -10.71
N GLU A 37 16.40 15.48 -10.24
CA GLU A 37 17.70 15.43 -10.90
C GLU A 37 18.21 13.99 -10.96
N MET A 38 18.68 13.57 -12.13
CA MET A 38 19.25 12.25 -12.36
C MET A 38 20.43 12.37 -13.33
N LEU A 39 21.48 11.56 -13.13
CA LEU A 39 22.56 11.48 -14.11
C LEU A 39 22.02 10.90 -15.42
N THR A 40 22.38 11.51 -16.55
CA THR A 40 21.93 11.11 -17.90
C THR A 40 22.21 9.65 -18.21
N LYS A 41 23.31 9.09 -17.69
CA LYS A 41 23.64 7.65 -17.84
C LYS A 41 22.61 6.69 -17.22
N TYR A 42 21.78 7.18 -16.31
CA TYR A 42 20.70 6.43 -15.67
C TYR A 42 19.32 6.73 -16.29
N GLY A 43 19.26 7.57 -17.32
CA GLY A 43 18.03 7.94 -18.03
C GLY A 43 17.55 9.37 -17.74
N PHE A 44 16.26 9.61 -17.92
CA PHE A 44 15.62 10.90 -17.67
C PHE A 44 14.98 10.94 -16.29
N ALA A 45 15.27 12.00 -15.53
CA ALA A 45 14.54 12.28 -14.29
C ALA A 45 13.04 12.39 -14.56
N ARG A 46 12.23 11.59 -13.84
CA ARG A 46 10.75 11.57 -13.93
C ARG A 46 10.26 11.57 -15.39
N GLU A 47 10.73 10.66 -16.23
CA GLU A 47 10.41 10.62 -17.68
C GLU A 47 8.92 10.71 -18.02
N LYS A 48 8.05 10.17 -17.15
CA LYS A 48 6.59 10.13 -17.37
C LYS A 48 5.83 11.28 -16.71
N GLU A 49 6.52 12.31 -16.23
CA GLU A 49 5.91 13.39 -15.44
C GLU A 49 4.77 14.10 -16.16
N GLU A 50 4.92 14.41 -17.45
CA GLU A 50 3.90 15.09 -18.23
C GLU A 50 2.61 14.26 -18.33
N MET A 51 2.74 12.93 -18.49
CA MET A 51 1.60 12.02 -18.50
C MET A 51 0.94 11.94 -17.11
N ILE A 52 1.75 11.87 -16.05
CA ILE A 52 1.25 11.83 -14.67
C ILE A 52 0.50 13.13 -14.36
N ALA A 53 1.07 14.27 -14.70
CA ALA A 53 0.48 15.60 -14.51
C ALA A 53 -0.84 15.76 -15.28
N GLU A 54 -0.89 15.31 -16.54
CA GLU A 54 -2.09 15.35 -17.34
C GLU A 54 -3.23 14.53 -16.71
N GLU A 55 -2.94 13.28 -16.31
CA GLU A 55 -3.93 12.42 -15.67
C GLU A 55 -4.33 12.93 -14.28
N ALA A 56 -3.39 13.39 -13.47
CA ALA A 56 -3.67 13.99 -12.17
C ALA A 56 -4.59 15.20 -12.29
N ASN A 57 -4.34 16.08 -13.27
CA ASN A 57 -5.18 17.23 -13.54
C ASN A 57 -6.58 16.84 -14.04
N LYS A 58 -6.70 15.80 -14.87
CA LYS A 58 -8.01 15.25 -15.27
C LYS A 58 -8.81 14.74 -14.07
N LYS A 59 -8.15 14.01 -13.16
CA LYS A 59 -8.75 13.48 -11.92
C LYS A 59 -9.15 14.61 -10.98
N ARG A 60 -8.28 15.61 -10.81
CA ARG A 60 -8.56 16.83 -10.03
C ARG A 60 -9.81 17.56 -10.54
N ASN A 61 -9.96 17.70 -11.86
CA ASN A 61 -11.15 18.30 -12.46
C ASN A 61 -12.45 17.52 -12.21
N LYS A 62 -12.35 16.23 -11.83
CA LYS A 62 -13.46 15.39 -11.36
C LYS A 62 -13.69 15.46 -9.85
N GLY A 63 -12.96 16.31 -9.14
CA GLY A 63 -13.08 16.50 -7.69
C GLY A 63 -12.08 15.73 -6.85
N VAL A 64 -11.12 15.01 -7.45
CA VAL A 64 -10.06 14.31 -6.70
C VAL A 64 -9.12 15.30 -6.04
N ARG A 65 -8.81 15.12 -4.75
CA ARG A 65 -7.89 15.99 -4.02
C ARG A 65 -6.42 15.70 -4.34
N THR A 66 -5.94 16.35 -5.39
CA THR A 66 -4.52 16.44 -5.73
C THR A 66 -4.22 17.84 -6.27
N PRO A 67 -3.04 18.43 -6.03
CA PRO A 67 -2.72 19.77 -6.52
C PRO A 67 -2.63 19.80 -8.05
N ALA A 68 -2.99 20.93 -8.67
CA ALA A 68 -2.83 21.06 -10.11
C ALA A 68 -1.34 21.13 -10.48
N HIS A 69 -0.94 20.33 -11.47
CA HIS A 69 0.36 20.48 -12.11
C HIS A 69 0.25 21.60 -13.14
N LEU A 70 0.97 22.69 -12.91
CA LEU A 70 0.80 23.95 -13.64
C LEU A 70 1.75 24.03 -14.84
N ALA A 71 2.99 23.59 -14.66
CA ALA A 71 3.99 23.58 -15.71
C ALA A 71 5.09 22.55 -15.41
N ILE A 72 5.70 22.01 -16.46
CA ILE A 72 6.85 21.11 -16.39
C ILE A 72 7.92 21.63 -17.33
N LYS A 73 9.18 21.61 -16.89
CA LYS A 73 10.34 21.99 -17.72
C LYS A 73 11.47 20.99 -17.55
N ARG A 74 11.92 20.44 -18.68
CA ARG A 74 13.12 19.60 -18.76
C ARG A 74 14.33 20.43 -19.16
N VAL A 75 15.45 20.18 -18.49
CA VAL A 75 16.72 20.84 -18.76
C VAL A 75 17.83 19.80 -18.70
N GLU A 76 18.62 19.72 -19.75
CA GLU A 76 19.91 19.02 -19.73
C GLU A 76 21.00 19.99 -19.27
N LYS A 77 21.76 19.63 -18.23
CA LYS A 77 22.85 20.45 -17.71
C LYS A 77 24.07 19.58 -17.41
N GLY A 78 25.03 19.57 -18.34
CA GLY A 78 26.21 18.69 -18.22
C GLY A 78 25.80 17.22 -18.29
N GLU A 79 26.14 16.44 -17.26
CA GLU A 79 25.76 15.03 -17.14
C GLU A 79 24.41 14.81 -16.43
N ASN A 80 23.64 15.86 -16.16
CA ASN A 80 22.38 15.78 -15.43
C ASN A 80 21.18 16.05 -16.34
N ASN A 81 20.17 15.19 -16.21
CA ASN A 81 18.79 15.40 -16.65
C ASN A 81 17.98 15.96 -15.49
N ILE A 82 17.43 17.16 -15.65
CA ILE A 82 16.64 17.83 -14.62
C ILE A 82 15.20 17.96 -15.12
N CYS A 83 14.24 17.54 -14.29
CA CYS A 83 12.81 17.80 -14.47
C CYS A 83 12.34 18.76 -13.37
N TRP A 84 11.88 19.94 -13.77
CA TRP A 84 11.25 20.92 -12.90
C TRP A 84 9.74 20.79 -13.01
N VAL A 85 9.06 20.71 -11.88
CA VAL A 85 7.60 20.62 -11.80
C VAL A 85 7.09 21.78 -10.95
N LEU A 86 6.30 22.66 -11.56
CA LEU A 86 5.56 23.70 -10.86
C LEU A 86 4.13 23.19 -10.62
N GLN A 87 3.72 23.14 -9.37
CA GLN A 87 2.40 22.67 -8.96
C GLN A 87 1.78 23.62 -7.94
N GLU A 88 0.46 23.60 -7.83
CA GLU A 88 -0.25 24.22 -6.70
C GLU A 88 0.29 23.65 -5.38
N ARG A 89 0.28 24.47 -4.33
CA ARG A 89 0.60 24.01 -3.00
C ARG A 89 -0.54 23.14 -2.47
N ALA A 90 -0.22 21.96 -1.94
CA ALA A 90 -1.20 21.13 -1.24
C ALA A 90 -1.74 21.89 -0.02
N PRO A 91 -3.07 21.99 0.16
CA PRO A 91 -3.67 22.67 1.29
C PRO A 91 -3.43 21.90 2.60
N GLY A 92 -3.38 22.65 3.71
CA GLY A 92 -3.25 22.08 5.03
C GLY A 92 -1.82 21.71 5.43
N VAL A 93 -1.71 20.73 6.33
CA VAL A 93 -0.45 20.32 6.97
C VAL A 93 -0.05 18.92 6.50
N SER A 94 1.22 18.73 6.16
CA SER A 94 1.75 17.42 5.76
C SER A 94 1.60 16.37 6.87
N PHE A 95 1.23 15.14 6.51
CA PHE A 95 1.13 14.00 7.41
C PHE A 95 2.45 13.63 8.09
N ALA A 96 3.60 14.04 7.54
CA ALA A 96 4.90 13.93 8.22
C ALA A 96 4.91 14.67 9.57
N ASN A 97 4.06 15.69 9.73
CA ASN A 97 3.84 16.38 11.00
C ASN A 97 2.94 15.60 11.98
N TYR A 98 2.35 14.49 11.58
CA TYR A 98 1.56 13.62 12.44
C TYR A 98 2.37 12.38 12.86
N SER A 99 3.60 12.25 12.37
CA SER A 99 4.56 11.20 12.68
C SER A 99 5.40 11.55 13.90
N SER A 100 5.77 10.52 14.69
CA SER A 100 6.59 10.65 15.90
C SER A 100 8.03 11.05 15.60
N ARG A 101 8.49 10.87 14.36
CA ARG A 101 9.86 11.20 13.95
C ARG A 101 10.15 12.70 14.00
N ASN A 102 9.10 13.51 13.86
CA ASN A 102 9.22 14.95 13.64
C ASN A 102 8.64 15.78 14.79
N ASN A 103 8.05 15.15 15.81
CA ASN A 103 7.28 15.86 16.84
C ASN A 103 7.48 15.27 18.23
N GLU A 104 7.33 16.13 19.22
CA GLU A 104 7.14 15.70 20.60
C GLU A 104 5.84 14.89 20.72
N THR A 105 5.86 13.84 21.55
CA THR A 105 4.73 12.93 21.78
C THR A 105 3.41 13.67 22.00
N LYS A 106 3.40 14.71 22.84
CA LYS A 106 2.20 15.47 23.16
C LYS A 106 1.60 16.17 21.94
N VAL A 107 2.45 16.78 21.10
CA VAL A 107 2.02 17.46 19.86
C VAL A 107 1.44 16.45 18.88
N GLN A 108 2.05 15.26 18.79
CA GLN A 108 1.56 14.18 17.95
C GLN A 108 0.19 13.67 18.39
N LEU A 109 -0.01 13.43 19.69
CA LEU A 109 -1.30 13.00 20.24
C LEU A 109 -2.39 14.06 20.03
N GLU A 110 -2.06 15.35 20.16
CA GLU A 110 -2.99 16.45 19.88
C GLU A 110 -3.41 16.46 18.40
N ARG A 111 -2.46 16.26 17.50
CA ARG A 111 -2.69 16.18 16.06
C ARG A 111 -3.52 14.95 15.66
N GLN A 112 -3.25 13.78 16.25
CA GLN A 112 -4.09 12.58 16.09
C GLN A 112 -5.53 12.83 16.56
N SER A 113 -5.70 13.49 17.72
CA SER A 113 -7.02 13.87 18.23
C SER A 113 -7.78 14.78 17.26
N ARG A 114 -7.09 15.73 16.61
CA ARG A 114 -7.70 16.59 15.57
C ARG A 114 -8.12 15.82 14.33
N LEU A 115 -7.30 14.90 13.84
CA LEU A 115 -7.69 14.00 12.74
C LEU A 115 -8.91 13.16 13.13
N LEU A 116 -8.95 12.64 14.35
CA LEU A 116 -10.08 11.88 14.86
C LEU A 116 -11.38 12.71 14.94
N GLN A 117 -11.30 14.04 14.98
CA GLN A 117 -12.44 14.96 14.96
C GLN A 117 -12.82 15.43 13.55
N ALA A 118 -12.09 15.01 12.50
CA ALA A 118 -12.44 15.27 11.12
C ALA A 118 -13.87 14.81 10.83
N PRO A 119 -14.66 15.49 9.99
CA PRO A 119 -15.97 15.01 9.56
C PRO A 119 -15.90 13.67 8.82
N ASP A 120 -16.94 12.82 8.91
CA ASP A 120 -16.99 11.54 8.17
C ASP A 120 -16.87 11.75 6.65
N SER A 121 -17.40 12.86 6.14
CA SER A 121 -17.27 13.25 4.73
C SER A 121 -15.83 13.38 4.25
N HIS A 122 -14.88 13.72 5.14
CA HIS A 122 -13.46 13.77 4.77
C HIS A 122 -12.89 12.37 4.56
N TYR A 123 -13.28 11.39 5.38
CA TYR A 123 -12.89 9.98 5.21
C TYR A 123 -13.55 9.38 3.97
N GLU A 124 -14.83 9.67 3.73
CA GLU A 124 -15.53 9.24 2.52
C GLU A 124 -14.87 9.79 1.26
N GLN A 125 -14.50 11.09 1.26
CA GLN A 125 -13.77 11.69 0.14
C GLN A 125 -12.38 11.07 -0.02
N CYS A 126 -11.66 10.79 1.07
CA CYS A 126 -10.38 10.11 1.05
C CYS A 126 -10.48 8.75 0.33
N VAL A 127 -11.50 7.94 0.66
CA VAL A 127 -11.74 6.65 0.00
C VAL A 127 -12.01 6.85 -1.50
N ARG A 128 -12.87 7.81 -1.87
CA ARG A 128 -13.15 8.12 -3.29
C ARG A 128 -11.90 8.53 -4.06
N ASP A 129 -11.10 9.41 -3.47
CA ASP A 129 -9.87 9.91 -4.07
C ASP A 129 -8.86 8.78 -4.27
N ILE A 130 -8.67 7.90 -3.28
CA ILE A 130 -7.77 6.76 -3.45
C ILE A 130 -8.31 5.76 -4.47
N CYS A 131 -9.62 5.51 -4.54
CA CYS A 131 -10.18 4.66 -5.61
C CYS A 131 -9.84 5.20 -7.01
N GLU A 132 -9.89 6.52 -7.19
CA GLU A 132 -9.56 7.17 -8.45
C GLU A 132 -8.06 7.20 -8.76
N LEU A 133 -7.22 7.21 -7.73
CA LEU A 133 -5.75 7.28 -7.81
C LEU A 133 -5.06 5.92 -7.64
N PHE A 134 -5.79 4.84 -7.38
CA PHE A 134 -5.25 3.57 -6.87
C PHE A 134 -4.12 3.02 -7.76
N HIS A 135 -4.37 2.92 -9.07
CA HIS A 135 -3.39 2.43 -10.01
C HIS A 135 -2.38 3.49 -10.45
N MET A 136 -2.58 4.77 -10.12
CA MET A 136 -1.63 5.84 -10.46
C MET A 136 -0.31 5.79 -9.67
N GLY A 137 -0.09 4.72 -8.90
CA GLY A 137 1.18 4.49 -8.22
C GLY A 137 1.43 5.47 -7.09
N LEU A 138 0.40 5.77 -6.30
CA LEU A 138 0.56 6.68 -5.15
C LEU A 138 1.65 6.15 -4.20
N GLU A 139 2.73 6.91 -4.02
CA GLU A 139 3.72 6.60 -2.99
C GLU A 139 3.17 7.02 -1.62
N LEU A 140 2.52 6.09 -0.93
CA LEU A 140 1.93 6.32 0.40
C LEU A 140 3.00 6.48 1.47
N LYS A 141 3.54 7.69 1.55
CA LYS A 141 4.39 8.18 2.64
C LYS A 141 3.69 9.34 3.32
N ASP A 142 3.97 9.51 4.60
CA ASP A 142 3.46 10.62 5.42
C ASP A 142 3.77 12.00 4.81
N LYS A 143 4.93 12.19 4.19
CA LYS A 143 5.27 13.44 3.50
C LYS A 143 4.45 13.73 2.23
N ASN A 144 3.82 12.71 1.64
CA ASN A 144 3.07 12.80 0.39
C ASN A 144 1.55 12.96 0.58
N ILE A 145 1.11 13.11 1.83
CA ILE A 145 -0.29 13.31 2.18
C ILE A 145 -0.39 14.58 3.00
N TYR A 146 -1.40 15.40 2.73
CA TYR A 146 -1.69 16.63 3.48
C TYR A 146 -3.11 16.57 4.03
N TYR A 147 -3.31 17.09 5.24
CA TYR A 147 -4.63 17.24 5.82
C TYR A 147 -4.99 18.71 5.95
N ASP A 148 -6.08 19.11 5.32
CA ASP A 148 -6.71 20.41 5.58
C ASP A 148 -7.83 20.25 6.63
N GLU A 149 -7.72 21.00 7.72
CA GLU A 149 -8.61 20.94 8.88
C GLU A 149 -9.96 21.68 8.65
N ASP A 150 -10.12 22.42 7.53
CA ASP A 150 -11.38 23.09 7.21
C ASP A 150 -12.55 22.09 7.22
N ARG A 151 -13.58 22.33 8.04
CA ARG A 151 -14.64 21.31 8.28
C ARG A 151 -15.60 21.12 7.11
N GLU A 152 -15.69 22.06 6.17
CA GLU A 152 -16.64 21.99 5.06
C GLU A 152 -15.96 21.62 3.75
N LYS A 153 -14.72 22.10 3.57
CA LYS A 153 -13.94 21.99 2.34
C LYS A 153 -12.54 21.43 2.56
N GLY A 154 -12.23 20.95 3.75
CA GLY A 154 -10.96 20.28 4.06
C GLY A 154 -11.00 18.78 3.75
N GLY A 155 -9.93 18.08 4.12
CA GLY A 155 -9.73 16.67 3.78
C GLY A 155 -8.31 16.35 3.35
N PHE A 156 -8.13 15.12 2.85
CA PHE A 156 -6.84 14.54 2.52
C PHE A 156 -6.43 14.92 1.10
N THR A 157 -5.25 15.49 0.91
CA THR A 157 -4.69 15.78 -0.42
C THR A 157 -3.47 14.92 -0.67
N PHE A 158 -3.44 14.27 -1.84
CA PHE A 158 -2.39 13.36 -2.25
C PHE A 158 -1.46 14.00 -3.28
N ILE A 159 -0.15 13.85 -3.08
CA ILE A 159 0.89 14.31 -4.01
C ILE A 159 1.81 13.15 -4.43
N ASP A 160 2.71 13.43 -5.38
CA ASP A 160 3.78 12.52 -5.80
C ASP A 160 3.29 11.16 -6.33
N LEU A 161 2.45 11.22 -7.37
CA LEU A 161 2.00 10.05 -8.13
C LEU A 161 3.16 9.49 -8.96
N LEU A 162 3.29 8.15 -9.06
CA LEU A 162 4.47 7.51 -9.68
C LEU A 162 4.19 6.88 -11.04
N PHE A 163 2.96 6.43 -11.29
CA PHE A 163 2.62 5.65 -12.48
C PHE A 163 1.41 6.26 -13.20
N PRO A 164 1.46 6.47 -14.52
CA PRO A 164 0.31 6.95 -15.27
C PRO A 164 -0.61 5.77 -15.66
N ASP A 165 -1.08 4.99 -14.68
CA ASP A 165 -2.12 3.98 -14.92
C ASP A 165 -3.46 4.53 -14.45
N ALA A 166 -4.31 4.84 -15.44
CA ALA A 166 -5.62 5.45 -15.25
C ALA A 166 -6.75 4.41 -15.14
N ARG A 167 -6.44 3.11 -15.10
CA ARG A 167 -7.45 2.07 -14.89
C ARG A 167 -8.22 2.35 -13.60
N PRO A 168 -9.56 2.18 -13.61
CA PRO A 168 -10.33 2.25 -12.38
C PRO A 168 -10.01 1.05 -11.50
N LEU A 169 -10.12 1.23 -10.19
CA LEU A 169 -10.12 0.14 -9.23
C LEU A 169 -11.30 -0.81 -9.52
N ASP A 170 -11.05 -2.12 -9.54
CA ASP A 170 -12.12 -3.13 -9.65
C ASP A 170 -12.65 -3.50 -8.26
N SER A 171 -13.86 -3.07 -7.95
CA SER A 171 -14.50 -3.32 -6.65
C SER A 171 -14.94 -4.76 -6.45
N ASN A 172 -14.84 -5.63 -7.47
CA ASN A 172 -15.07 -7.07 -7.34
C ASN A 172 -13.78 -7.89 -7.19
N SER A 173 -12.63 -7.26 -7.41
CA SER A 173 -11.33 -7.89 -7.25
C SER A 173 -10.90 -7.81 -5.78
N ILE A 174 -10.81 -8.96 -5.10
CA ILE A 174 -10.31 -9.00 -3.72
C ILE A 174 -8.91 -8.40 -3.61
N THR A 175 -8.06 -8.56 -4.63
CA THR A 175 -6.71 -7.99 -4.67
C THR A 175 -6.74 -6.46 -4.66
N ASP A 176 -7.61 -5.86 -5.48
CA ASP A 176 -7.74 -4.40 -5.54
C ASP A 176 -8.38 -3.86 -4.26
N VAL A 177 -9.44 -4.50 -3.77
CA VAL A 177 -10.15 -4.09 -2.56
C VAL A 177 -9.25 -4.21 -1.33
N TYR A 178 -8.51 -5.31 -1.19
CA TYR A 178 -7.55 -5.48 -0.10
C TYR A 178 -6.40 -4.49 -0.22
N GLY A 179 -5.87 -4.27 -1.43
CA GLY A 179 -4.85 -3.25 -1.69
C GLY A 179 -5.32 -1.84 -1.31
N LEU A 180 -6.56 -1.49 -1.64
CA LEU A 180 -7.21 -0.23 -1.24
C LEU A 180 -7.30 -0.10 0.27
N CYS A 181 -7.83 -1.12 0.96
CA CYS A 181 -7.94 -1.12 2.42
C CYS A 181 -6.57 -1.02 3.09
N ARG A 182 -5.56 -1.75 2.59
CA ARG A 182 -4.19 -1.67 3.10
C ARG A 182 -3.61 -0.26 2.95
N ASN A 183 -3.85 0.38 1.82
CA ASN A 183 -3.43 1.76 1.56
C ASN A 183 -4.09 2.73 2.54
N LEU A 184 -5.42 2.65 2.67
CA LEU A 184 -6.22 3.49 3.56
C LEU A 184 -5.87 3.30 5.05
N PHE A 185 -5.70 2.06 5.51
CA PHE A 185 -5.26 1.75 6.88
C PHE A 185 -3.80 2.16 7.11
N GLY A 186 -2.98 2.11 6.06
CA GLY A 186 -1.63 2.64 6.05
C GLY A 186 -1.61 4.13 6.42
N ILE A 187 -2.54 4.94 5.90
CA ILE A 187 -2.67 6.37 6.24
C ILE A 187 -2.91 6.55 7.74
N SER A 188 -3.81 5.77 8.34
CA SER A 188 -4.04 5.84 9.79
C SER A 188 -2.79 5.44 10.58
N ASN A 189 -2.11 4.37 10.15
CA ASN A 189 -0.88 3.86 10.77
C ASN A 189 0.29 4.85 10.72
N MET A 190 0.35 5.77 9.75
CA MET A 190 1.43 6.77 9.67
C MET A 190 1.48 7.68 10.90
N THR A 191 0.37 7.79 11.63
CA THR A 191 0.27 8.66 12.80
C THR A 191 0.64 7.96 14.10
N VAL A 192 0.79 6.63 14.12
CA VAL A 192 0.95 5.85 15.36
C VAL A 192 2.30 6.13 16.03
N ILE A 193 2.29 6.25 17.36
CA ILE A 193 3.53 6.24 18.14
C ILE A 193 4.04 4.81 18.20
N SER A 194 5.24 4.58 17.65
CA SER A 194 5.86 3.25 17.65
C SER A 194 6.02 2.70 19.08
N SER A 195 5.81 1.40 19.24
CA SER A 195 6.12 0.66 20.47
C SER A 195 7.57 0.87 20.93
N TYR A 196 8.50 1.07 19.98
CA TYR A 196 9.92 1.30 20.24
C TYR A 196 10.27 2.77 20.53
N HIS A 197 9.30 3.68 20.56
CA HIS A 197 9.53 5.09 20.88
C HIS A 197 9.97 5.26 22.34
N ARG A 198 11.26 5.50 22.58
CA ARG A 198 11.86 5.48 23.92
C ARG A 198 11.42 6.64 24.83
N GLN A 199 10.97 7.75 24.24
CA GLN A 199 10.57 8.95 24.98
C GLN A 199 9.07 9.00 25.32
N ALA A 200 8.27 8.11 24.72
CA ALA A 200 6.84 8.03 25.01
C ALA A 200 6.58 7.00 26.11
N THR A 201 5.68 7.32 27.04
CA THR A 201 5.23 6.37 28.07
C THR A 201 4.40 5.26 27.44
N GLN A 202 4.18 4.16 28.16
CA GLN A 202 3.30 3.09 27.68
C GLN A 202 1.86 3.59 27.51
N GLU A 203 1.37 4.40 28.45
CA GLU A 203 0.03 5.02 28.37
C GLU A 203 -0.15 5.88 27.11
N GLU A 204 0.88 6.66 26.73
CA GLU A 204 0.84 7.47 25.51
C GLU A 204 0.83 6.62 24.23
N LYS A 205 1.58 5.51 24.24
CA LYS A 205 1.60 4.54 23.12
C LYS A 205 0.24 3.87 22.99
N ASP A 206 -0.33 3.38 24.09
CA ASP A 206 -1.63 2.72 24.10
C ASP A 206 -2.73 3.69 23.64
N LYS A 207 -2.69 4.94 24.12
CA LYS A 207 -3.62 6.00 23.67
C LYS A 207 -3.47 6.30 22.18
N SER A 208 -2.24 6.39 21.67
CA SER A 208 -2.01 6.58 20.23
C SER A 208 -2.49 5.40 19.40
N LYS A 209 -2.28 4.17 19.89
CA LYS A 209 -2.75 2.95 19.25
C LYS A 209 -4.27 2.94 19.17
N GLU A 210 -4.96 3.24 20.27
CA GLU A 210 -6.42 3.33 20.31
C GLU A 210 -6.96 4.40 19.35
N MET A 211 -6.38 5.61 19.33
CA MET A 211 -6.79 6.66 18.37
C MET A 211 -6.56 6.22 16.91
N THR A 212 -5.46 5.52 16.63
CA THR A 212 -5.16 4.96 15.30
C THR A 212 -6.21 3.94 14.89
N TRP A 213 -6.57 3.03 15.80
CA TRP A 213 -7.63 2.04 15.57
C TRP A 213 -8.98 2.69 15.33
N THR A 214 -9.34 3.74 16.09
CA THR A 214 -10.59 4.46 15.85
C THR A 214 -10.58 5.14 14.46
N MET A 215 -9.46 5.74 14.05
CA MET A 215 -9.33 6.29 12.70
C MET A 215 -9.46 5.22 11.60
N LYS A 216 -8.88 4.02 11.80
CA LYS A 216 -9.07 2.89 10.89
C LYS A 216 -10.53 2.45 10.82
N GLY A 217 -11.24 2.42 11.96
CA GLY A 217 -12.66 2.08 12.00
C GLY A 217 -13.50 3.06 11.18
N ARG A 218 -13.25 4.36 11.33
CA ARG A 218 -13.92 5.39 10.50
C ARG A 218 -13.60 5.24 9.02
N MET A 219 -12.36 4.90 8.69
CA MET A 219 -11.94 4.62 7.32
C MET A 219 -12.64 3.36 6.76
N PHE A 220 -12.77 2.30 7.55
CA PHE A 220 -13.50 1.09 7.19
C PHE A 220 -14.98 1.37 6.91
N GLN A 221 -15.65 2.14 7.78
CA GLN A 221 -17.03 2.59 7.58
C GLN A 221 -17.18 3.45 6.32
N ALA A 222 -16.20 4.31 6.04
CA ALA A 222 -16.16 5.08 4.80
C ALA A 222 -16.04 4.16 3.58
N VAL A 223 -15.22 3.11 3.64
CA VAL A 223 -15.13 2.08 2.57
C VAL A 223 -16.46 1.38 2.38
N GLU A 224 -17.10 0.90 3.46
CA GLU A 224 -18.42 0.25 3.41
C GLU A 224 -19.48 1.12 2.71
N LYS A 225 -19.39 2.44 2.89
CA LYS A 225 -20.35 3.39 2.31
C LYS A 225 -20.03 3.77 0.87
N VAL A 226 -18.74 3.86 0.52
CA VAL A 226 -18.27 4.41 -0.75
C VAL A 226 -18.07 3.34 -1.82
N LEU A 227 -17.52 2.19 -1.44
CA LEU A 227 -17.07 1.17 -2.38
C LEU A 227 -18.23 0.21 -2.74
N PRO A 228 -18.60 0.08 -4.03
CA PRO A 228 -19.64 -0.86 -4.44
C PRO A 228 -19.25 -2.31 -4.13
N ASN A 229 -20.24 -3.13 -3.78
CA ASN A 229 -20.10 -4.57 -3.51
C ASN A 229 -19.12 -4.91 -2.38
N PHE A 230 -18.74 -3.95 -1.53
CA PHE A 230 -17.75 -4.20 -0.47
C PHE A 230 -18.19 -5.28 0.52
N GLU A 231 -19.50 -5.51 0.67
CA GLU A 231 -20.06 -6.54 1.55
C GLU A 231 -19.50 -7.94 1.30
N GLN A 232 -19.16 -8.26 0.04
CA GLN A 232 -18.58 -9.57 -0.33
C GLN A 232 -17.13 -9.73 0.15
N HIS A 233 -16.41 -8.61 0.30
CA HIS A 233 -15.01 -8.57 0.75
C HIS A 233 -14.86 -8.22 2.22
N ARG A 234 -15.91 -7.69 2.84
CA ARG A 234 -15.91 -7.13 4.19
C ARG A 234 -15.25 -8.05 5.23
N ARG A 235 -15.63 -9.32 5.26
CA ARG A 235 -15.08 -10.30 6.23
C ARG A 235 -13.63 -10.65 5.93
N TRP A 236 -13.24 -10.70 4.66
CA TRP A 236 -11.85 -10.87 4.24
C TRP A 236 -10.97 -9.73 4.77
N ILE A 237 -11.43 -8.48 4.68
CA ILE A 237 -10.69 -7.33 5.21
C ILE A 237 -10.60 -7.38 6.73
N LEU A 238 -11.69 -7.71 7.43
CA LEU A 238 -11.71 -7.78 8.90
C LEU A 238 -10.75 -8.85 9.45
N ARG A 239 -10.53 -9.96 8.74
CA ARG A 239 -9.55 -10.99 9.14
C ARG A 239 -8.11 -10.47 9.20
N GLY A 240 -7.80 -9.38 8.48
CA GLY A 240 -6.49 -8.73 8.50
C GLY A 240 -6.27 -7.77 9.66
N CYS A 241 -7.29 -7.53 10.50
CA CYS A 241 -7.17 -6.67 11.68
C CYS A 241 -6.68 -7.46 12.90
N GLU A 242 -5.86 -6.82 13.75
CA GLU A 242 -5.46 -7.42 15.03
C GLU A 242 -6.64 -7.46 16.02
N GLN A 243 -6.59 -8.35 17.01
CA GLN A 243 -7.70 -8.55 17.94
C GLN A 243 -8.15 -7.25 18.65
N GLY A 244 -7.20 -6.43 19.11
CA GLY A 244 -7.52 -5.15 19.73
C GLY A 244 -8.14 -4.12 18.76
N GLU A 245 -7.81 -4.19 17.46
CA GLU A 245 -8.48 -3.39 16.42
C GLU A 245 -9.94 -3.79 16.30
N LEU A 246 -10.21 -5.10 16.23
CA LEU A 246 -11.57 -5.63 16.13
C LEU A 246 -12.43 -5.26 17.35
N GLU A 247 -11.85 -5.32 18.54
CA GLU A 247 -12.51 -4.87 19.77
C GLU A 247 -12.79 -3.36 19.75
N CYS A 248 -11.85 -2.56 19.24
CA CYS A 248 -12.07 -1.13 19.04
C CYS A 248 -13.18 -0.86 18.02
N PHE A 249 -13.19 -1.56 16.90
CA PHE A 249 -14.21 -1.47 15.86
C PHE A 249 -15.60 -1.79 16.42
N ALA A 250 -15.72 -2.87 17.19
CA ALA A 250 -16.96 -3.26 17.85
C ALA A 250 -17.47 -2.20 18.83
N ARG A 251 -16.58 -1.59 19.64
CA ARG A 251 -16.93 -0.48 20.54
C ARG A 251 -17.48 0.75 19.80
N HIS A 252 -17.10 0.92 18.53
CA HIS A 252 -17.56 2.01 17.67
C HIS A 252 -18.64 1.59 16.66
N GLY A 253 -19.33 0.47 16.93
CA GLY A 253 -20.53 0.07 16.20
C GLY A 253 -20.28 -0.69 14.89
N ILE A 254 -19.05 -1.08 14.59
CA ILE A 254 -18.75 -1.96 13.45
C ILE A 254 -19.01 -3.41 13.87
N ILE A 255 -19.90 -4.09 13.16
CA ILE A 255 -20.23 -5.50 13.43
C ILE A 255 -19.08 -6.37 12.92
N VAL A 256 -18.30 -7.01 13.81
CA VAL A 256 -17.22 -7.91 13.42
C VAL A 256 -17.77 -9.29 13.01
N GLY A 257 -18.65 -9.87 13.83
CA GLY A 257 -19.23 -11.19 13.61
C GLY A 257 -18.21 -12.33 13.81
N ASP A 258 -18.60 -13.55 13.42
CA ASP A 258 -17.66 -14.68 13.33
C ASP A 258 -16.79 -14.53 12.09
N LEU A 259 -15.47 -14.66 12.26
CA LEU A 259 -14.48 -14.54 11.18
C LEU A 259 -14.05 -15.90 10.61
N ASN A 260 -14.46 -17.03 11.20
CA ASN A 260 -14.27 -18.35 10.60
C ASN A 260 -14.83 -18.39 9.18
N LEU A 261 -14.12 -19.05 8.27
CA LEU A 261 -14.58 -19.16 6.88
C LEU A 261 -15.91 -19.94 6.85
N THR A 262 -16.85 -19.44 6.06
CA THR A 262 -18.06 -20.16 5.65
C THR A 262 -17.75 -21.14 4.53
N ASP A 263 -18.63 -22.10 4.25
CA ASP A 263 -18.42 -23.08 3.17
C ASP A 263 -18.20 -22.41 1.81
N GLU A 264 -18.91 -21.32 1.52
CA GLU A 264 -18.70 -20.53 0.30
C GLU A 264 -17.32 -19.84 0.29
N GLU A 265 -16.88 -19.28 1.41
CA GLU A 265 -15.56 -18.64 1.52
C GLU A 265 -14.42 -19.67 1.46
N TYR A 266 -14.63 -20.91 1.93
CA TYR A 266 -13.66 -21.99 1.71
C TYR A 266 -13.47 -22.28 0.23
N GLN A 267 -14.56 -22.37 -0.54
CA GLN A 267 -14.45 -22.58 -1.99
C GLN A 267 -13.73 -21.42 -2.68
N GLN A 268 -13.96 -20.19 -2.23
CA GLN A 268 -13.24 -19.01 -2.73
C GLN A 268 -11.75 -19.06 -2.34
N PHE A 269 -11.42 -19.46 -1.11
CA PHE A 269 -10.06 -19.65 -0.63
C PHE A 269 -9.32 -20.68 -1.51
N ASP A 270 -9.91 -21.86 -1.72
CA ASP A 270 -9.32 -22.92 -2.54
C ASP A 270 -9.14 -22.47 -4.00
N ALA A 271 -10.14 -21.78 -4.56
CA ALA A 271 -10.05 -21.22 -5.91
C ALA A 271 -8.92 -20.18 -6.04
N MET A 272 -8.69 -19.36 -5.01
CA MET A 272 -7.58 -18.42 -4.98
C MET A 272 -6.22 -19.13 -4.89
N VAL A 273 -6.11 -20.21 -4.09
CA VAL A 273 -4.90 -21.04 -4.06
C VAL A 273 -4.59 -21.60 -5.45
N GLU A 274 -5.58 -22.21 -6.10
CA GLU A 274 -5.39 -22.77 -7.45
C GLU A 274 -5.02 -21.68 -8.47
N TRP A 275 -5.64 -20.50 -8.39
CA TRP A 275 -5.28 -19.36 -9.24
C TRP A 275 -3.81 -18.91 -9.03
N ILE A 276 -3.34 -18.81 -7.79
CA ILE A 276 -1.94 -18.46 -7.49
C ILE A 276 -0.98 -19.49 -8.08
N VAL A 277 -1.33 -20.78 -7.95
CA VAL A 277 -0.54 -21.88 -8.49
C VAL A 277 -0.51 -21.81 -10.02
N ASP A 278 -1.66 -21.58 -10.66
CA ASP A 278 -1.76 -21.47 -12.13
C ASP A 278 -0.99 -20.27 -12.69
N ASP A 279 -1.13 -19.08 -12.09
CA ASP A 279 -0.36 -17.88 -12.47
C ASP A 279 1.15 -18.14 -12.34
N SER A 280 1.57 -18.85 -11.29
CA SER A 280 2.97 -19.21 -11.08
C SER A 280 3.51 -20.15 -12.18
N ILE A 281 2.71 -21.13 -12.61
CA ILE A 281 3.05 -22.03 -13.72
C ILE A 281 3.10 -21.26 -15.05
N GLU A 282 2.15 -20.37 -15.30
CA GLU A 282 2.11 -19.54 -16.51
C GLU A 282 3.34 -18.62 -16.61
N ARG A 283 3.77 -18.03 -15.49
CA ARG A 283 4.98 -17.20 -15.41
C ARG A 283 6.26 -17.96 -15.73
N ILE A 284 6.35 -19.23 -15.34
CA ILE A 284 7.44 -20.11 -15.78
C ILE A 284 7.31 -20.42 -17.27
N THR A 285 6.10 -20.80 -17.72
CA THR A 285 5.82 -21.20 -19.10
C THR A 285 6.22 -20.11 -20.10
N SER A 286 5.87 -18.86 -19.79
CA SER A 286 6.19 -17.66 -20.58
C SER A 286 7.65 -17.20 -20.45
N GLY A 287 8.40 -17.74 -19.48
CA GLY A 287 9.77 -17.33 -19.19
C GLY A 287 9.88 -16.01 -18.42
N ALA A 288 8.76 -15.48 -17.91
CA ALA A 288 8.75 -14.29 -17.07
C ALA A 288 9.54 -14.51 -15.77
N ASN A 289 9.36 -15.69 -15.15
CA ASN A 289 10.04 -16.07 -13.91
C ASN A 289 10.75 -17.43 -14.05
N LYS A 290 11.84 -17.60 -13.30
CA LYS A 290 12.50 -18.89 -13.06
C LYS A 290 11.90 -19.56 -11.82
N PHE A 291 12.06 -20.89 -11.72
CA PHE A 291 11.57 -21.69 -10.58
C PHE A 291 11.92 -21.10 -9.21
N TRP A 292 13.19 -20.78 -8.95
CA TRP A 292 13.64 -20.23 -7.67
C TRP A 292 13.04 -18.84 -7.35
N GLN A 293 12.59 -18.08 -8.36
CA GLN A 293 11.91 -16.81 -8.15
C GLN A 293 10.45 -17.02 -7.72
N ILE A 294 9.83 -18.13 -8.12
CA ILE A 294 8.44 -18.46 -7.74
C ILE A 294 8.36 -18.76 -6.24
N GLY A 295 9.07 -19.80 -5.79
CA GLY A 295 9.00 -20.24 -4.39
C GLY A 295 9.61 -19.22 -3.41
N ALA A 296 10.64 -18.47 -3.80
CA ALA A 296 11.28 -17.52 -2.90
C ALA A 296 10.48 -16.22 -2.70
N ASN A 297 9.65 -15.81 -3.67
CA ASN A 297 9.03 -14.48 -3.65
C ASN A 297 7.63 -14.43 -4.24
N GLU A 298 7.38 -15.00 -5.42
CA GLU A 298 6.10 -14.81 -6.14
C GLU A 298 4.91 -15.31 -5.32
N ILE A 299 4.93 -16.57 -4.89
CA ILE A 299 3.81 -17.17 -4.13
C ILE A 299 3.54 -16.36 -2.86
N ARG A 300 4.59 -16.04 -2.10
CA ARG A 300 4.48 -15.21 -0.90
C ARG A 300 3.87 -13.83 -1.18
N ILE A 301 4.29 -13.17 -2.26
CA ILE A 301 3.73 -11.88 -2.68
C ILE A 301 2.24 -12.04 -3.01
N ARG A 302 1.86 -13.07 -3.78
CA ARG A 302 0.47 -13.30 -4.15
C ARG A 302 -0.43 -13.60 -2.96
N LEU A 303 0.01 -14.44 -2.02
CA LEU A 303 -0.74 -14.72 -0.79
C LEU A 303 -0.95 -13.47 0.06
N GLN A 304 0.00 -12.53 0.04
CA GLN A 304 -0.15 -11.24 0.68
C GLN A 304 -1.10 -10.32 -0.08
N GLU A 305 -1.00 -10.25 -1.41
CA GLU A 305 -1.85 -9.40 -2.26
C GLU A 305 -3.33 -9.81 -2.21
N THR A 306 -3.63 -11.10 -2.03
CA THR A 306 -4.99 -11.65 -1.98
C THR A 306 -5.53 -11.85 -0.56
N CYS A 307 -4.87 -11.32 0.48
CA CYS A 307 -5.23 -11.45 1.91
C CYS A 307 -5.33 -12.89 2.45
N MET A 308 -4.82 -13.88 1.70
CA MET A 308 -4.89 -15.30 2.04
C MET A 308 -4.17 -15.62 3.35
N ASN A 309 -3.06 -14.94 3.63
CA ASN A 309 -2.34 -15.06 4.90
C ASN A 309 -3.21 -14.74 6.11
N ASP A 310 -4.05 -13.71 6.00
CA ASP A 310 -4.93 -13.27 7.08
C ASP A 310 -6.14 -14.21 7.20
N ALA A 311 -6.68 -14.67 6.07
CA ALA A 311 -7.76 -15.64 6.05
C ALA A 311 -7.37 -17.02 6.61
N TRP A 312 -6.13 -17.44 6.41
CA TRP A 312 -5.63 -18.74 6.86
C TRP A 312 -5.67 -18.92 8.38
N LYS A 313 -5.54 -17.84 9.17
CA LYS A 313 -5.72 -17.87 10.64
C LYS A 313 -7.06 -18.45 11.06
N TYR A 314 -8.09 -18.26 10.24
CA TYR A 314 -9.48 -18.63 10.48
C TYR A 314 -9.93 -19.85 9.66
N HIS A 315 -8.98 -20.50 8.97
CA HIS A 315 -9.24 -21.68 8.15
C HIS A 315 -9.23 -22.95 9.04
N ARG A 316 -10.18 -23.86 8.85
CA ARG A 316 -10.36 -25.08 9.67
C ARG A 316 -9.19 -26.06 9.61
N GLU A 317 -8.38 -25.96 8.56
CA GLU A 317 -7.16 -26.78 8.37
C GLU A 317 -5.93 -26.13 9.00
N ASN A 318 -6.05 -24.88 9.48
CA ASN A 318 -5.05 -24.30 10.35
C ASN A 318 -5.24 -24.87 11.76
N ASP A 319 -4.31 -25.73 12.17
CA ASP A 319 -4.27 -26.38 13.48
C ASP A 319 -3.38 -25.63 14.48
N LEU A 320 -2.73 -24.54 14.06
CA LEU A 320 -1.84 -23.76 14.90
C LEU A 320 -2.65 -22.89 15.85
N LEU A 321 -2.36 -22.99 17.14
CA LEU A 321 -3.00 -22.20 18.18
C LEU A 321 -2.05 -21.11 18.67
N PRO A 322 -2.53 -19.87 18.91
CA PRO A 322 -1.69 -18.77 19.41
C PRO A 322 -0.96 -19.10 20.72
N ILE A 323 -1.56 -19.94 21.58
CA ILE A 323 -1.00 -20.34 22.88
C ILE A 323 0.29 -21.17 22.77
N ASP A 324 0.57 -21.74 21.60
CA ASP A 324 1.75 -22.57 21.37
C ASP A 324 3.02 -21.76 21.04
N TYR A 325 2.92 -20.42 21.01
CA TYR A 325 3.98 -19.50 20.58
C TYR A 325 4.31 -18.46 21.65
N GLU A 326 5.54 -17.92 21.63
CA GLU A 326 5.98 -16.96 22.65
C GLU A 326 5.27 -15.60 22.51
N ASP A 327 4.95 -15.21 21.28
CA ASP A 327 4.23 -13.98 20.97
C ASP A 327 3.42 -14.07 19.66
N ASP A 328 2.61 -13.03 19.41
CA ASP A 328 1.78 -12.90 18.22
C ASP A 328 2.59 -12.87 16.91
N TYR A 329 3.84 -12.40 16.96
CA TYR A 329 4.69 -12.32 15.78
C TYR A 329 5.17 -13.71 15.36
N GLU A 330 5.59 -14.54 16.31
CA GLU A 330 5.98 -15.92 16.06
C GLU A 330 4.79 -16.75 15.55
N TYR A 331 3.62 -16.59 16.16
CA TYR A 331 2.38 -17.23 15.70
C TYR A 331 2.05 -16.83 14.26
N ASP A 332 1.99 -15.52 13.98
CA ASP A 332 1.68 -15.00 12.65
C ASP A 332 2.68 -15.46 11.59
N SER A 333 3.97 -15.54 11.96
CA SER A 333 5.02 -16.06 11.10
C SER A 333 4.81 -17.54 10.78
N ALA A 334 4.52 -18.37 11.79
CA ALA A 334 4.29 -19.80 11.61
C ALA A 334 3.05 -20.11 10.77
N VAL A 335 1.95 -19.37 11.00
CA VAL A 335 0.72 -19.45 10.21
C VAL A 335 1.00 -19.17 8.73
N LYS A 336 1.71 -18.08 8.43
CA LYS A 336 2.10 -17.71 7.05
C LYS A 336 3.00 -18.76 6.41
N GLN A 337 4.00 -19.26 7.13
CA GLN A 337 4.92 -20.30 6.63
C GLN A 337 4.20 -21.61 6.33
N LYS A 338 3.18 -21.98 7.13
CA LYS A 338 2.38 -23.18 6.91
C LYS A 338 1.56 -23.07 5.62
N LEU A 339 0.88 -21.93 5.41
CA LEU A 339 0.16 -21.67 4.15
C LEU A 339 1.11 -21.64 2.95
N GLU A 340 2.22 -20.92 3.07
CA GLU A 340 3.22 -20.82 2.00
C GLU A 340 3.77 -22.20 1.62
N SER A 341 4.05 -23.07 2.60
CA SER A 341 4.45 -24.46 2.34
C SER A 341 3.37 -25.25 1.59
N LEU A 342 2.10 -25.16 2.02
CA LEU A 342 0.99 -25.85 1.37
C LEU A 342 0.80 -25.42 -0.10
N VAL A 343 0.91 -24.13 -0.38
CA VAL A 343 0.77 -23.59 -1.74
C VAL A 343 1.99 -23.95 -2.60
N ASN A 344 3.20 -23.93 -2.02
CA ASN A 344 4.41 -24.41 -2.70
C ASN A 344 4.31 -25.90 -3.05
N GLU A 345 3.83 -26.75 -2.15
CA GLU A 345 3.62 -28.18 -2.42
C GLU A 345 2.66 -28.40 -3.60
N LYS A 346 1.53 -27.69 -3.62
CA LYS A 346 0.58 -27.72 -4.75
C LYS A 346 1.24 -27.24 -6.05
N PHE A 347 2.01 -26.17 -6.00
CA PHE A 347 2.76 -25.65 -7.15
C PHE A 347 3.77 -26.66 -7.69
N GLU A 348 4.56 -27.28 -6.81
CA GLU A 348 5.54 -28.30 -7.18
C GLU A 348 4.88 -29.52 -7.82
N GLN A 349 3.77 -30.00 -7.26
CA GLN A 349 2.99 -31.10 -7.83
C GLN A 349 2.48 -30.77 -9.24
N LYS A 350 1.89 -29.59 -9.42
CA LYS A 350 1.37 -29.15 -10.72
C LYS A 350 2.48 -28.96 -11.74
N LEU A 351 3.64 -28.45 -11.33
CA LEU A 351 4.82 -28.32 -12.17
C LEU A 351 5.31 -29.68 -12.69
N GLU A 352 5.40 -30.69 -11.82
CA GLU A 352 5.79 -32.05 -12.21
C GLU A 352 4.79 -32.69 -13.16
N GLU A 353 3.49 -32.50 -12.92
CA GLU A 353 2.44 -32.99 -13.82
C GLU A 353 2.52 -32.35 -15.20
N GLN A 354 2.69 -31.03 -15.25
CA GLN A 354 2.88 -30.31 -16.52
C GLN A 354 4.16 -30.74 -17.23
N ALA A 355 5.26 -30.94 -16.51
CA ALA A 355 6.53 -31.38 -17.11
C ALA A 355 6.45 -32.76 -17.78
N LYS A 356 5.57 -33.67 -17.29
CA LYS A 356 5.33 -34.97 -17.92
C LYS A 356 4.63 -34.86 -19.28
N LEU A 357 3.89 -33.77 -19.51
CA LEU A 357 3.00 -33.59 -20.66
C LEU A 357 3.49 -32.49 -21.61
N SER A 358 4.46 -31.68 -21.19
CA SER A 358 4.90 -30.47 -21.89
C SER A 358 6.22 -30.65 -22.63
N ASN A 359 6.32 -30.05 -23.82
CA ASN A 359 7.58 -29.87 -24.54
C ASN A 359 8.19 -28.47 -24.29
N ASN A 360 7.63 -27.68 -23.37
CA ASN A 360 8.13 -26.35 -23.07
C ASN A 360 9.45 -26.44 -22.29
N SER A 361 10.53 -25.88 -22.86
CA SER A 361 11.86 -25.93 -22.26
C SER A 361 11.96 -25.27 -20.88
N ASN A 362 11.16 -24.24 -20.61
CA ASN A 362 11.16 -23.55 -19.32
C ASN A 362 10.54 -24.43 -18.23
N ILE A 363 9.42 -25.10 -18.55
CA ILE A 363 8.76 -26.04 -17.63
C ILE A 363 9.66 -27.23 -17.32
N LEU A 364 10.29 -27.81 -18.36
CA LEU A 364 11.23 -28.92 -18.18
C LEU A 364 12.45 -28.49 -17.35
N GLN A 365 13.00 -27.30 -17.59
CA GLN A 365 14.11 -26.77 -16.79
C GLN A 365 13.69 -26.54 -15.33
N ALA A 366 12.51 -25.96 -15.10
CA ALA A 366 11.99 -25.73 -13.75
C ALA A 366 11.79 -27.04 -12.97
N ALA A 367 11.27 -28.09 -13.62
CA ALA A 367 11.14 -29.41 -13.00
C ALA A 367 12.50 -30.05 -12.66
N ASN A 368 13.51 -29.86 -13.53
CA ASN A 368 14.88 -30.30 -13.23
C ASN A 368 15.49 -29.52 -12.05
N ASP A 369 15.24 -28.21 -11.97
CA ASP A 369 15.70 -27.36 -10.87
C ASP A 369 15.07 -27.81 -9.53
N LEU A 370 13.77 -28.13 -9.53
CA LEU A 370 13.06 -28.69 -8.38
C LEU A 370 13.68 -30.03 -7.93
N ALA A 371 13.92 -30.95 -8.86
CA ALA A 371 14.54 -32.23 -8.55
C ALA A 371 15.95 -32.06 -7.96
N ALA A 372 16.74 -31.12 -8.48
CA ALA A 372 18.06 -30.80 -7.96
C ALA A 372 18.00 -30.21 -6.55
N GLN A 373 17.01 -29.34 -6.27
CA GLN A 373 16.80 -28.75 -4.94
C GLN A 373 16.45 -29.84 -3.91
N ARG A 374 15.53 -30.75 -4.23
CA ARG A 374 15.16 -31.86 -3.31
C ARG A 374 16.34 -32.78 -3.02
N GLU A 375 17.14 -33.11 -4.02
CA GLU A 375 18.36 -33.93 -3.83
C GLU A 375 19.40 -33.22 -2.95
N MET A 376 19.48 -31.88 -3.04
CA MET A 376 20.32 -31.07 -2.19
C MET A 376 19.86 -31.08 -0.72
N TYR A 377 18.55 -30.97 -0.46
CA TYR A 377 18.00 -31.06 0.89
C TYR A 377 18.17 -32.47 1.49
N ARG A 378 17.89 -33.51 0.70
CA ARG A 378 18.13 -34.91 1.10
C ARG A 378 19.58 -35.16 1.53
N LYS A 379 20.55 -34.63 0.78
CA LYS A 379 21.99 -34.72 1.13
C LYS A 379 22.38 -33.97 2.40
N ARG A 380 21.59 -32.95 2.78
CA ARG A 380 21.83 -32.15 3.99
C ARG A 380 21.09 -32.69 5.22
N GLY A 381 20.27 -33.73 5.08
CA GLY A 381 19.49 -34.30 6.18
C GLY A 381 18.27 -33.46 6.58
N TRP A 382 17.73 -32.70 5.63
CA TRP A 382 16.51 -31.90 5.78
C TRP A 382 15.36 -32.60 5.07
#